data_AF-A0A2D6LTA6-F1
#
_entry.id   AF-A0A2D6LTA6-F1
#
_cell.length_a   1.000
_cell.length_b   1.000
_cell.length_c   1.000
_cell.angle_alpha   90.00
_cell.angle_beta   90.00
_cell.angle_gamma   90.00
#
_symmetry.space_group_name_H-M   'P 1'
#
loop_
_entity.id
_entity.type
_entity.pdbx_description
1 polymer ?
#
loop_
_entity_poly.entity_id
_entity_poly.type
_entity_poly.pdbx_seq_one_letter_code
_entity_poly.pdbx_strand_id
1 'polypeptide(L)'
;MTRWRASQHGSLNFKESGIQGYSIKTERFRLTKWGENGEHGYELYDHEKDREEMDNLVNNLYYKSTLDSLKKHIDLRIANARKKPDGLGRQFEEKRLHKVIMTPGDLYDIDGKRIWERSADE
;
A
#
# COMPACT_ATOMS: atom_id res chain seq x y z
N MET A 1 7.75 1.60 8.15
CA MET A 1 7.24 2.31 6.96
C MET A 1 5.72 2.26 7.02
N THR A 2 5.09 3.36 7.43
CA THR A 2 3.64 3.44 7.59
C THR A 2 3.02 3.63 6.21
N ARG A 3 2.16 2.71 5.79
CA ARG A 3 1.38 2.81 4.54
C ARG A 3 0.32 3.89 4.77
N TRP A 4 0.58 5.10 4.30
CA TRP A 4 -0.41 6.18 4.37
C TRP A 4 -1.44 6.00 3.25
N ARG A 5 -2.73 6.06 3.65
CA ARG A 5 -3.87 6.12 2.74
C ARG A 5 -3.85 7.48 2.09
N ALA A 6 -3.85 7.52 0.77
CA ALA A 6 -3.78 8.74 0.02
C ALA A 6 -5.18 9.03 -0.54
N SER A 7 -5.71 10.23 -0.26
CA SER A 7 -6.94 10.73 -0.86
C SER A 7 -6.92 12.24 -0.76
N GLN A 8 -7.00 12.94 -1.90
CA GLN A 8 -7.70 14.24 -2.08
C GLN A 8 -7.94 14.55 -3.58
N HIS A 9 -7.20 13.96 -4.52
CA HIS A 9 -7.50 14.11 -5.96
C HIS A 9 -8.06 12.81 -6.57
N GLY A 10 -9.39 12.73 -6.70
CA GLY A 10 -10.06 11.73 -7.55
C GLY A 10 -11.27 11.07 -6.90
N SER A 11 -12.45 11.36 -7.44
CA SER A 11 -13.72 10.70 -7.16
C SER A 11 -13.76 9.27 -7.75
N LEU A 12 -12.81 8.42 -7.40
CA LEU A 12 -12.77 7.02 -7.83
C LEU A 12 -12.41 6.12 -6.65
N ASN A 13 -13.27 5.14 -6.38
CA ASN A 13 -13.06 4.16 -5.33
C ASN A 13 -11.72 3.42 -5.58
N PHE A 14 -10.86 3.31 -4.56
CA PHE A 14 -9.56 2.62 -4.66
C PHE A 14 -9.64 1.16 -5.18
N LYS A 15 -10.78 0.49 -5.00
CA LYS A 15 -11.05 -0.85 -5.57
C LYS A 15 -11.16 -0.85 -7.10
N GLU A 16 -11.38 0.30 -7.74
CA GLU A 16 -11.66 0.42 -9.17
C GLU A 16 -10.49 1.03 -9.96
N SER A 17 -9.61 1.84 -9.34
CA SER A 17 -8.46 2.48 -10.05
C SER A 17 -7.08 1.91 -9.71
N GLY A 18 -6.89 1.24 -8.57
CA GLY A 18 -5.66 0.49 -8.27
C GLY A 18 -4.36 1.30 -8.09
N ILE A 19 -4.40 2.64 -8.16
CA ILE A 19 -3.19 3.47 -8.12
C ILE A 19 -2.61 3.51 -6.70
N GLN A 20 -1.39 3.00 -6.55
CA GLN A 20 -0.64 3.04 -5.30
C GLN A 20 0.30 4.25 -5.27
N GLY A 21 0.44 4.88 -4.10
CA GLY A 21 1.35 6.00 -3.89
C GLY A 21 2.41 5.69 -2.83
N TYR A 22 3.59 6.28 -2.98
CA TYR A 22 4.67 6.27 -2.00
C TYR A 22 4.90 7.70 -1.51
N SER A 23 5.11 7.87 -0.20
CA SER A 23 5.46 9.18 0.35
C SER A 23 6.72 9.10 1.20
N ILE A 24 7.50 10.17 1.18
CA ILE A 24 8.66 10.37 2.02
C ILE A 24 8.58 11.75 2.67
N LYS A 25 8.83 11.78 3.98
CA LYS A 25 8.86 13.00 4.79
C LYS A 25 10.27 13.17 5.34
N THR A 26 10.82 14.35 5.11
CA THR A 26 12.06 14.85 5.71
C THR A 26 11.69 15.91 6.76
N GLU A 27 12.68 16.53 7.41
CA GLU A 27 12.41 17.60 8.39
C GLU A 27 11.66 18.78 7.76
N ARG A 28 12.01 19.13 6.52
CA ARG A 28 11.47 20.30 5.81
C ARG A 28 10.46 19.94 4.72
N PHE A 29 10.68 18.87 3.98
CA PHE A 29 9.90 18.56 2.78
C PHE A 29 9.12 17.25 2.90
N ARG A 30 7.92 17.21 2.29
CA ARG A 30 7.23 15.97 1.94
C ARG A 30 7.22 15.82 0.41
N LEU A 31 7.60 14.65 -0.07
CA LEU A 31 7.41 14.23 -1.46
C LEU A 31 6.42 13.07 -1.50
N THR A 32 5.39 13.19 -2.35
CA THR A 32 4.48 12.10 -2.70
C THR A 32 4.71 11.72 -4.17
N LYS A 33 4.87 10.42 -4.42
CA LYS A 33 5.02 9.80 -5.74
C LYS A 33 3.79 8.93 -6.01
N TRP A 34 3.14 9.13 -7.15
CA TRP A 34 1.93 8.40 -7.52
C TRP A 34 2.18 7.41 -8.66
N GLY A 35 1.83 6.15 -8.45
CA GLY A 35 2.19 5.04 -9.33
C GLY A 35 3.55 4.44 -9.01
N GLU A 36 3.87 3.29 -9.61
CA GLU A 36 5.12 2.60 -9.32
C GLU A 36 6.34 3.42 -9.78
N ASN A 37 6.22 4.05 -10.95
CA ASN A 37 7.27 4.86 -11.57
C ASN A 37 7.00 6.37 -11.51
N GLY A 38 5.94 6.80 -10.81
CA GLY A 38 5.52 8.20 -10.80
C GLY A 38 4.69 8.59 -12.02
N GLU A 39 4.04 7.61 -12.65
CA GLU A 39 3.23 7.77 -13.88
C GLU A 39 2.04 8.71 -13.68
N HIS A 40 1.55 8.84 -12.45
CA HIS A 40 0.46 9.74 -12.09
C HIS A 40 0.95 11.06 -11.48
N GLY A 41 2.26 11.29 -11.50
CA GLY A 41 2.87 12.54 -11.07
C GLY A 41 3.48 12.52 -9.68
N TYR A 42 3.92 13.70 -9.27
CA TYR A 42 4.62 13.95 -8.02
C TYR A 42 4.02 15.19 -7.35
N GLU A 43 4.05 15.22 -6.02
CA GLU A 43 3.66 16.36 -5.21
C GLU A 43 4.78 16.69 -4.24
N LEU A 44 5.15 17.97 -4.11
CA LEU A 44 6.21 18.43 -3.22
C LEU A 44 5.70 19.56 -2.34
N TYR A 45 5.86 19.43 -1.03
CA TYR A 45 5.45 20.41 -0.03
C TYR A 45 6.64 20.82 0.86
N ASP A 46 6.74 22.10 1.18
CA ASP A 46 7.74 22.66 2.12
C ASP A 46 7.03 23.03 3.43
N HIS A 47 7.19 22.19 4.46
CA HIS A 47 6.56 22.34 5.76
C HIS A 47 7.05 23.55 6.57
N GLU A 48 8.22 24.10 6.25
CA GLU A 48 8.69 25.32 6.93
C GLU A 48 7.85 26.53 6.51
N LYS A 49 7.43 26.57 5.25
CA LYS A 49 6.64 27.68 4.67
C LYS A 49 5.14 27.41 4.69
N ASP A 50 4.76 26.14 4.52
CA ASP A 50 3.38 25.71 4.41
C ASP A 50 3.16 24.47 5.29
N ARG A 51 2.77 24.73 6.55
CA ARG A 51 2.47 23.68 7.52
C ARG A 51 1.22 22.89 7.17
N GLU A 52 0.32 23.47 6.38
CA GLU A 52 -0.96 22.87 6.01
C GLU A 52 -0.86 22.03 4.73
N GLU A 53 0.28 22.11 4.01
CA GLU A 53 0.57 21.34 2.78
C GLU A 53 -0.44 21.64 1.65
N MET A 54 -0.76 22.91 1.47
CA MET A 54 -1.77 23.38 0.50
C MET A 54 -1.16 23.74 -0.87
N ASP A 55 0.12 24.13 -0.92
CA ASP A 55 0.80 24.57 -2.14
C ASP A 55 1.73 23.49 -2.71
N ASN A 56 1.38 22.96 -3.89
CA ASN A 56 2.21 21.97 -4.57
C ASN A 56 3.35 22.63 -5.35
N LEU A 57 4.58 22.45 -4.86
CA LEU A 57 5.80 23.07 -5.39
C LEU A 57 6.44 22.29 -6.54
N VAL A 58 5.83 21.22 -7.05
CA VAL A 58 6.47 20.33 -8.03
C VAL A 58 6.85 21.01 -9.34
N ASN A 59 6.07 22.02 -9.76
CA ASN A 59 6.29 22.77 -11.00
C ASN A 59 7.21 23.99 -10.81
N ASN A 60 7.65 24.26 -9.58
CA ASN A 60 8.49 25.41 -9.28
C ASN A 60 9.96 25.10 -9.56
N LEU A 61 10.55 25.85 -10.50
CA LEU A 61 11.94 25.69 -10.93
C LEU A 61 12.96 25.83 -9.80
N TYR A 62 12.65 26.64 -8.77
CA TYR A 62 13.54 26.83 -7.62
C TYR A 62 13.77 25.54 -6.82
N TYR A 63 12.74 24.68 -6.74
CA TYR A 63 12.79 23.44 -5.96
C TYR A 63 13.18 22.21 -6.81
N LYS A 64 13.53 22.40 -8.08
CA LYS A 64 13.85 21.31 -9.02
C LYS A 64 15.01 20.42 -8.52
N SER A 65 16.05 21.02 -7.96
CA SER A 65 17.21 20.29 -7.42
C SER A 65 16.81 19.41 -6.21
N THR A 66 16.01 19.97 -5.30
CA THR A 66 15.46 19.25 -4.14
C THR A 66 14.55 18.11 -4.58
N LEU A 67 13.67 18.36 -5.56
CA LEU A 67 12.77 17.36 -6.12
C LEU A 67 13.55 16.17 -6.71
N ASP A 68 14.58 16.43 -7.51
CA ASP A 68 15.41 15.37 -8.11
C ASP A 68 16.12 14.51 -7.04
N SER A 69 16.64 15.17 -6.00
CA SER A 69 17.29 14.50 -4.87
C SER A 69 16.32 13.61 -4.09
N LEU A 70 15.12 14.13 -3.80
CA LEU A 70 14.08 13.38 -3.09
C LEU A 70 13.52 12.22 -3.92
N LYS A 71 13.40 12.38 -5.25
CA LYS A 71 13.02 11.30 -6.17
C LYS A 71 14.00 10.13 -6.10
N LYS A 72 15.30 10.41 -6.22
CA LYS A 72 16.34 9.38 -6.06
C LYS A 72 16.26 8.69 -4.70
N HIS A 73 16.04 9.47 -3.65
CA HIS A 73 15.99 8.92 -2.30
C HIS A 73 14.77 8.02 -2.06
N ILE A 74 13.58 8.41 -2.53
CA ILE A 74 12.37 7.58 -2.38
C ILE A 74 12.50 6.28 -3.19
N ASP A 75 13.04 6.32 -4.41
CA ASP A 75 13.26 5.13 -5.24
C ASP A 75 14.23 4.14 -4.58
N LEU A 76 15.33 4.63 -4.03
CA LEU A 76 16.27 3.81 -3.25
C LEU A 76 15.59 3.16 -2.05
N ARG A 77 14.74 3.88 -1.31
CA ARG A 77 14.04 3.30 -0.16
C ARG A 77 13.01 2.27 -0.58
N ILE A 78 12.30 2.49 -1.68
CA ILE A 78 11.35 1.51 -2.24
C ILE A 78 12.09 0.24 -2.64
N ALA A 79 13.22 0.36 -3.35
CA ALA A 79 14.02 -0.79 -3.75
C ALA A 79 14.53 -1.58 -2.54
N ASN A 80 15.05 -0.89 -1.52
CA ASN A 80 15.50 -1.52 -0.28
C ASN A 80 14.35 -2.19 0.48
N ALA A 81 13.16 -1.57 0.53
CA ALA A 81 12.00 -2.14 1.21
C ALA A 81 11.44 -3.39 0.50
N ARG A 82 11.58 -3.46 -0.83
CA ARG A 82 11.19 -4.64 -1.62
C ARG A 82 12.14 -5.82 -1.44
N LYS A 83 13.40 -5.55 -1.08
CA LYS A 83 14.39 -6.61 -0.82
C LYS A 83 13.96 -7.38 0.43
N LYS A 84 13.78 -8.69 0.26
CA LYS A 84 13.47 -9.59 1.38
C LYS A 84 14.68 -9.66 2.32
N PRO A 85 14.52 -9.41 3.63
CA PRO A 85 15.62 -9.57 4.58
C PRO A 85 16.07 -11.03 4.68
N ASP A 86 17.37 -11.23 4.86
CA ASP A 86 17.93 -12.53 5.21
C ASP A 86 17.43 -12.99 6.60
N GLY A 87 17.24 -14.30 6.75
CA GLY A 87 16.80 -14.90 8.03
C GLY A 87 15.29 -14.88 8.30
N LEU A 88 14.46 -14.44 7.35
CA LEU A 88 12.99 -14.44 7.48
C LEU A 88 12.35 -15.84 7.50
N GLY A 89 13.12 -16.89 7.23
CA GLY A 89 12.64 -18.27 7.18
C GLY A 89 11.71 -18.54 6.00
N ARG A 90 10.89 -19.58 6.12
CA ARG A 90 9.95 -19.99 5.06
C ARG A 90 8.76 -19.02 5.00
N GLN A 91 8.55 -18.39 3.85
CA GLN A 91 7.35 -17.60 3.58
C GLN A 91 6.27 -18.50 2.99
N PHE A 92 5.10 -18.56 3.64
CA PHE A 92 3.91 -19.18 3.06
C PHE A 92 3.23 -18.20 2.10
N GLU A 93 2.70 -18.71 0.99
CA GLU A 93 1.81 -17.90 0.17
C GLU A 93 0.53 -17.60 0.95
N GLU A 94 0.06 -16.34 0.87
CA GLU A 94 -1.23 -15.96 1.45
C GLU A 94 -2.34 -16.69 0.68
N LYS A 95 -2.73 -17.86 1.19
CA LYS A 95 -3.94 -18.54 0.73
C LYS A 95 -5.11 -17.91 1.47
N ARG A 96 -6.00 -17.24 0.72
CA ARG A 96 -7.30 -16.86 1.27
C ARG A 96 -8.01 -18.12 1.73
N LEU A 97 -8.24 -18.20 3.04
CA LEU A 97 -9.10 -19.22 3.60
C LEU A 97 -10.51 -18.97 3.04
N HIS A 98 -11.06 -19.97 2.36
CA HIS A 98 -12.45 -19.92 1.96
C HIS A 98 -13.28 -20.00 3.24
N LYS A 99 -14.04 -18.95 3.54
CA LYS A 99 -14.99 -18.97 4.64
C LYS A 99 -16.12 -19.92 4.24
N VAL A 100 -16.09 -21.15 4.74
CA VAL A 100 -17.20 -22.08 4.57
C VAL A 100 -18.38 -21.52 5.38
N ILE A 101 -19.49 -21.24 4.70
CA ILE A 101 -20.75 -20.86 5.33
C ILE A 101 -21.46 -22.18 5.62
N MET A 102 -21.17 -22.79 6.78
CA MET A 102 -21.86 -23.99 7.23
C MET A 102 -22.94 -23.58 8.22
N THR A 103 -24.19 -23.90 7.94
CA THR A 103 -25.29 -23.72 8.90
C THR A 103 -25.26 -24.92 9.85
N PRO A 104 -25.36 -24.73 11.18
CA PRO A 104 -25.46 -25.87 12.10
C PRO A 104 -26.65 -26.77 11.71
N GLY A 105 -26.37 -28.00 11.30
CA GLY A 105 -27.37 -28.97 10.81
C GLY A 105 -27.24 -29.39 9.34
N ASP A 106 -26.40 -28.72 8.55
CA ASP A 106 -26.13 -29.13 7.16
C ASP A 106 -25.36 -30.46 7.13
N LEU A 107 -25.91 -31.49 6.47
CA LEU A 107 -25.27 -32.81 6.32
C LEU A 107 -24.24 -32.86 5.18
N TYR A 108 -24.18 -31.83 4.35
CA TYR A 108 -23.37 -31.74 3.15
C TYR A 108 -22.65 -30.41 3.08
N ASP A 109 -21.38 -30.42 2.65
CA ASP A 109 -20.58 -29.22 2.39
C ASP A 109 -20.99 -28.55 1.04
N ILE A 110 -20.46 -27.35 0.77
CA ILE A 110 -20.70 -26.59 -0.49
C ILE A 110 -20.33 -27.37 -1.76
N ASP A 111 -19.41 -28.32 -1.69
CA ASP A 111 -19.04 -29.23 -2.78
C ASP A 111 -19.94 -30.49 -2.86
N GLY A 112 -21.02 -30.56 -2.06
CA GLY A 112 -21.97 -31.68 -2.03
C GLY A 112 -21.44 -32.95 -1.35
N LYS A 113 -20.30 -32.87 -0.65
CA LYS A 113 -19.72 -34.00 0.09
C LYS A 113 -20.38 -34.12 1.46
N ARG A 114 -20.83 -35.33 1.80
CA ARG A 114 -21.38 -35.63 3.13
C ARG A 114 -20.29 -35.44 4.18
N ILE A 115 -20.56 -34.61 5.17
CA ILE A 115 -19.65 -34.44 6.31
C ILE A 115 -19.85 -35.61 7.28
N TRP A 116 -18.78 -36.31 7.61
CA TRP A 116 -18.78 -37.32 8.68
C TRP A 116 -18.29 -36.64 9.95
N GLU A 117 -19.22 -36.15 10.77
CA GLU A 117 -18.89 -35.85 12.15
C GLU A 117 -18.75 -37.19 12.89
N ARG A 118 -17.51 -37.59 13.21
CA ARG A 118 -17.29 -38.75 14.07
C ARG A 118 -17.83 -38.34 15.45
N SER A 119 -18.81 -39.08 15.97
CA SER A 119 -19.34 -38.84 17.32
C SER A 119 -18.19 -38.83 18.32
N ALA A 120 -18.15 -37.86 19.22
CA ALA A 120 -17.12 -37.69 20.24
C ALA A 120 -17.19 -38.75 21.37
N ASP A 121 -17.95 -39.82 21.16
CA ASP A 121 -18.19 -40.90 22.11
C ASP A 121 -17.51 -42.18 21.57
N GLU A 122 -16.18 -42.21 21.64
CA GLU A 122 -15.34 -43.43 21.63
C GLU A 122 -14.15 -43.23 22.58
#